data_AF-A0A091EML4-F1
#
_entry.id   AF-A0A091EML4-F1
#
_cell.length_a   1.000
_cell.length_b   1.000
_cell.length_c   1.000
_cell.angle_alpha   90.00
_cell.angle_beta   90.00
_cell.angle_gamma   90.00
#
_symmetry.space_group_name_H-M   'P 1'
#
loop_
_entity.id
_entity.type
_entity.pdbx_description
1 polymer ?
#
loop_
_entity_poly.entity_id
_entity_poly.type
_entity_poly.pdbx_seq_one_letter_code
_entity_poly.pdbx_strand_id
1 'polypeptide(L)'
;MRRGAPQDLELVGPGAPGPGSRGAPPPLGSVVPVLVFPPDLVFRADQRSGPRQLLTLYNPTGTALRFRVLCTAPAKYTVFDAEGYVKPQSCIDIVIRHVAPIPSHYDVQDRFRIELSQEGAEGRVVGRKDLTSVLRGPAYPLELQGQPVPTSQPGPPAWTTPPPARHFQENPRQQLAISSFVLFLLTGIVSVAFLLLPLQDELGSQLPQVLHVSLGQKLVAAYVLGLLTMVFLRT
;
A
#
# COMPACT_ATOMS: atom_id res chain seq x y z
N MET A 1 -84.89 -9.92 -58.69
CA MET A 1 -85.16 -8.64 -59.38
C MET A 1 -84.10 -7.62 -58.98
N ARG A 2 -83.69 -6.81 -59.95
CA ARG A 2 -82.62 -5.80 -60.01
C ARG A 2 -82.50 -4.76 -58.87
N ARG A 3 -81.25 -4.30 -58.69
CA ARG A 3 -80.70 -2.95 -58.33
C ARG A 3 -79.83 -3.04 -57.06
N GLY A 4 -78.59 -2.57 -56.97
CA GLY A 4 -77.70 -1.85 -57.90
C GLY A 4 -76.39 -1.57 -57.13
N ALA A 5 -75.26 -1.47 -57.83
CA ALA A 5 -74.05 -0.76 -57.37
C ALA A 5 -74.07 0.66 -58.00
N PRO A 6 -73.14 1.63 -57.75
CA PRO A 6 -71.82 1.54 -57.08
C PRO A 6 -71.34 2.82 -56.30
N GLN A 7 -70.03 2.87 -55.93
CA GLN A 7 -69.16 4.06 -55.70
C GLN A 7 -69.37 4.88 -54.40
N ASP A 8 -68.40 5.42 -53.67
CA ASP A 8 -66.93 5.56 -53.77
C ASP A 8 -66.34 6.11 -52.45
N LEU A 9 -64.99 6.21 -52.41
CA LEU A 9 -64.05 6.83 -51.45
C LEU A 9 -63.54 5.95 -50.29
N GLU A 10 -62.35 5.35 -50.45
CA GLU A 10 -61.02 5.91 -50.11
C GLU A 10 -60.76 5.87 -48.59
N LEU A 11 -59.66 5.34 -48.04
CA LEU A 11 -58.28 5.45 -48.47
C LEU A 11 -57.45 4.37 -47.75
N VAL A 12 -56.53 3.74 -48.48
CA VAL A 12 -55.45 2.90 -47.93
C VAL A 12 -54.51 3.78 -47.11
N GLY A 13 -54.31 3.42 -45.83
CA GLY A 13 -53.24 3.95 -44.98
C GLY A 13 -52.28 2.80 -44.58
N PRO A 14 -50.95 3.00 -44.66
CA PRO A 14 -49.97 1.92 -44.60
C PRO A 14 -49.78 1.38 -43.18
N GLY A 15 -49.34 0.12 -43.13
CA GLY A 15 -49.27 -0.73 -41.95
C GLY A 15 -48.68 -0.08 -40.69
N ALA A 16 -49.38 -0.30 -39.58
CA ALA A 16 -48.79 -0.15 -38.26
C ALA A 16 -47.73 -1.25 -38.08
N PRO A 17 -46.47 -0.91 -37.72
CA PRO A 17 -45.48 -1.91 -37.38
C PRO A 17 -45.96 -2.62 -36.12
N GLY A 18 -45.94 -3.96 -36.16
CA GLY A 18 -46.26 -4.78 -35.00
C GLY A 18 -45.44 -4.33 -33.79
N PRO A 19 -45.93 -4.57 -32.55
CA PRO A 19 -45.21 -4.20 -31.35
C PRO A 19 -43.84 -4.87 -31.41
N GLY A 20 -42.83 -4.08 -31.74
CA GLY A 20 -41.46 -4.54 -31.81
C GLY A 20 -41.16 -5.24 -30.50
N SER A 21 -40.62 -6.46 -30.60
CA SER A 21 -39.91 -7.10 -29.51
C SER A 21 -38.99 -6.06 -28.92
N ARG A 22 -39.45 -5.43 -27.83
CA ARG A 22 -38.65 -4.58 -26.99
C ARG A 22 -37.58 -5.53 -26.49
N GLY A 23 -36.42 -5.48 -27.16
CA GLY A 23 -35.26 -6.25 -26.79
C GLY A 23 -35.15 -6.15 -25.28
N ALA A 24 -35.27 -7.30 -24.62
CA ALA A 24 -35.03 -7.35 -23.20
C ALA A 24 -33.69 -6.62 -22.97
N PRO A 25 -33.60 -5.70 -22.00
CA PRO A 25 -32.30 -5.15 -21.64
C PRO A 25 -31.36 -6.35 -21.46
N PRO A 26 -30.10 -6.28 -21.96
CA PRO A 26 -29.14 -7.34 -21.70
C PRO A 26 -29.21 -7.61 -20.20
N PRO A 27 -29.28 -8.88 -19.75
CA PRO A 27 -29.37 -9.17 -18.33
C PRO A 27 -28.29 -8.34 -17.67
N LEU A 28 -28.68 -7.45 -16.76
CA LEU A 28 -27.78 -6.63 -15.96
C LEU A 28 -26.82 -7.63 -15.33
N GLY A 29 -25.69 -7.88 -16.01
CA GLY A 29 -24.72 -8.86 -15.58
C GLY A 29 -24.34 -8.39 -14.21
N SER A 30 -24.70 -9.16 -13.20
CA SER A 30 -24.64 -8.76 -11.80
C SER A 30 -23.22 -8.26 -11.54
N VAL A 31 -23.04 -6.94 -11.49
CA VAL A 31 -21.74 -6.33 -11.28
C VAL A 31 -21.35 -6.74 -9.88
N VAL A 32 -20.26 -7.50 -9.76
CA VAL A 32 -19.83 -8.03 -8.47
C VAL A 32 -19.36 -6.86 -7.60
N PRO A 33 -20.01 -6.58 -6.45
CA PRO A 33 -19.59 -5.51 -5.57
C PRO A 33 -18.29 -5.91 -4.90
N VAL A 34 -17.28 -5.07 -5.00
CA VAL A 34 -16.00 -5.25 -4.30
C VAL A 34 -15.63 -3.93 -3.65
N LEU A 35 -15.19 -4.02 -2.40
CA LEU A 35 -14.83 -2.86 -1.60
C LEU A 35 -13.33 -2.66 -1.66
N VAL A 36 -12.92 -1.40 -1.78
CA VAL A 36 -11.52 -1.03 -1.91
C VAL A 36 -11.24 0.13 -0.98
N PHE A 37 -10.15 0.02 -0.23
CA PHE A 37 -9.71 1.04 0.72
C PHE A 37 -8.20 1.25 0.62
N PRO A 38 -7.70 2.50 0.56
CA PRO A 38 -8.48 3.74 0.46
C PRO A 38 -9.16 3.91 -0.91
N PRO A 39 -10.18 4.80 -1.04
CA PRO A 39 -10.83 5.07 -2.33
C PRO A 39 -9.92 5.80 -3.32
N ASP A 40 -8.90 6.51 -2.81
CA ASP A 40 -7.90 7.23 -3.59
C ASP A 40 -6.51 7.02 -2.98
N LEU A 41 -5.48 6.99 -3.82
CA LEU A 41 -4.10 6.72 -3.44
C LEU A 41 -3.29 8.02 -3.39
N VAL A 42 -2.86 8.42 -2.19
CA VAL A 42 -2.08 9.63 -1.98
C VAL A 42 -0.64 9.26 -1.62
N PHE A 43 0.28 9.48 -2.54
CA PHE A 43 1.70 9.27 -2.33
C PHE A 43 2.36 10.54 -1.80
N ARG A 44 3.38 10.39 -0.95
CA ARG A 44 4.09 11.48 -0.30
C ARG A 44 5.57 11.43 -0.66
N ALA A 45 6.07 12.48 -1.31
CA ALA A 45 7.47 12.55 -1.73
C ALA A 45 8.45 12.61 -0.53
N ASP A 46 8.00 13.11 0.63
CA ASP A 46 8.75 13.24 1.88
C ASP A 46 8.82 11.96 2.74
N GLN A 47 8.28 10.84 2.25
CA GLN A 47 8.25 9.59 3.00
C GLN A 47 9.64 8.92 3.04
N ARG A 48 10.20 8.71 4.24
CA ARG A 48 11.57 8.15 4.44
C ARG A 48 11.80 6.78 3.78
N SER A 49 10.78 5.93 3.73
CA SER A 49 10.84 4.60 3.07
C SER A 49 10.51 4.64 1.58
N GLY A 50 10.40 5.84 1.00
CA GLY A 50 9.88 6.10 -0.33
C GLY A 50 8.35 6.16 -0.35
N PRO A 51 7.76 6.81 -1.37
CA PRO A 51 6.32 6.98 -1.44
C PRO A 51 5.64 5.63 -1.70
N ARG A 52 4.93 5.12 -0.70
CA ARG A 52 4.19 3.85 -0.78
C ARG A 52 2.79 3.97 -0.20
N GLN A 53 1.85 3.23 -0.77
CA GLN A 53 0.46 3.15 -0.31
C GLN A 53 0.02 1.69 -0.28
N LEU A 54 -0.79 1.36 0.72
CA LEU A 54 -1.42 0.06 0.88
C LEU A 54 -2.87 0.15 0.38
N LEU A 55 -3.26 -0.78 -0.47
CA LEU A 55 -4.58 -0.88 -1.06
C LEU A 55 -5.22 -2.20 -0.65
N THR A 56 -6.22 -2.14 0.22
CA THR A 56 -6.97 -3.31 0.67
C THR A 56 -8.15 -3.56 -0.27
N LEU A 57 -8.19 -4.76 -0.85
CA LEU A 57 -9.27 -5.26 -1.70
C LEU A 57 -10.08 -6.28 -0.93
N TYR A 58 -11.35 -6.00 -0.65
CA TYR A 58 -12.25 -6.91 0.07
C TYR A 58 -13.30 -7.53 -0.86
N ASN A 59 -13.40 -8.85 -0.79
CA ASN A 59 -14.36 -9.67 -1.53
C ASN A 59 -15.55 -10.04 -0.63
N PRO A 60 -16.70 -9.35 -0.75
CA PRO A 60 -17.92 -9.69 -0.01
C PRO A 60 -18.71 -10.85 -0.64
N THR A 61 -18.22 -11.48 -1.71
CA THR A 61 -18.95 -12.56 -2.38
C THR A 61 -18.68 -13.93 -1.77
N GLY A 62 -19.52 -14.90 -2.15
CA GLY A 62 -19.36 -16.30 -1.78
C GLY A 62 -18.37 -17.10 -2.65
N THR A 63 -17.74 -16.47 -3.65
CA THR A 63 -16.80 -17.13 -4.58
C THR A 63 -15.45 -16.43 -4.60
N ALA A 64 -14.38 -17.16 -4.89
CA ALA A 64 -13.07 -16.55 -5.06
C ALA A 64 -13.06 -15.68 -6.33
N LEU A 65 -12.42 -14.52 -6.23
CA LEU A 65 -12.27 -13.59 -7.35
C LEU A 65 -10.81 -13.48 -7.72
N ARG A 66 -10.50 -13.59 -9.00
CA ARG A 66 -9.21 -13.18 -9.54
C ARG A 66 -9.23 -11.69 -9.78
N PHE A 67 -8.22 -10.99 -9.31
CA PHE A 67 -8.06 -9.56 -9.53
C PHE A 67 -6.85 -9.27 -10.42
N ARG A 68 -6.93 -8.15 -11.16
CA ARG A 68 -5.84 -7.59 -11.96
C ARG A 68 -5.82 -6.08 -11.82
N VAL A 69 -4.67 -5.52 -11.47
CA VAL A 69 -4.45 -4.09 -11.31
C VAL A 69 -3.80 -3.53 -12.56
N LEU A 70 -4.46 -2.56 -13.18
CA LEU A 70 -4.01 -1.80 -14.34
C LEU A 70 -3.67 -0.37 -13.91
N CYS A 71 -2.72 0.27 -14.58
CA CYS A 71 -2.26 1.62 -14.28
C CYS A 71 -2.12 2.44 -15.58
N THR A 72 -2.47 3.73 -15.54
CA THR A 72 -2.29 4.64 -16.69
C THR A 72 -0.85 5.10 -16.89
N ALA A 73 -0.01 5.04 -15.86
CA ALA A 73 1.37 5.51 -15.89
C ALA A 73 2.36 4.48 -15.32
N PRO A 74 2.52 3.29 -15.95
CA PRO A 74 3.32 2.20 -15.42
C PRO A 74 4.80 2.55 -15.20
N ALA A 75 5.34 3.58 -15.88
CA ALA A 75 6.70 4.06 -15.66
C ALA A 75 6.90 4.76 -14.31
N LYS A 76 5.82 5.26 -13.67
CA LYS A 76 5.88 5.99 -12.40
C LYS A 76 5.65 5.09 -11.18
N TYR A 77 5.09 3.90 -11.38
CA TYR A 77 4.61 3.04 -10.30
C TYR A 77 5.11 1.61 -10.41
N THR A 78 5.34 1.00 -9.25
CA THR A 78 5.48 -0.46 -9.12
C THR A 78 4.32 -0.95 -8.27
N VAL A 79 3.57 -1.92 -8.80
CA VAL A 79 2.48 -2.60 -8.10
C VAL A 79 2.99 -3.98 -7.70
N PHE A 80 3.09 -4.24 -6.40
CA PHE A 80 3.40 -5.56 -5.87
C PHE A 80 2.12 -6.39 -5.91
N ASP A 81 2.22 -7.63 -6.39
CA ASP A 81 1.08 -8.53 -6.58
C ASP A 81 -0.03 -7.90 -7.44
N ALA A 82 0.34 -7.41 -8.63
CA ALA A 82 -0.59 -6.77 -9.57
C ALA A 82 -1.70 -7.72 -10.06
N GLU A 83 -1.51 -9.03 -9.94
CA GLU A 83 -2.52 -10.04 -10.22
C GLU A 83 -2.53 -11.08 -9.10
N GLY A 84 -3.72 -11.59 -8.77
CA GLY A 84 -3.85 -12.61 -7.73
C GLY A 84 -5.30 -13.05 -7.53
N TYR A 85 -5.53 -13.78 -6.44
CA TYR A 85 -6.85 -14.24 -6.06
C TYR A 85 -7.20 -13.75 -4.66
N VAL A 86 -8.46 -13.36 -4.46
CA VAL A 86 -9.02 -13.03 -3.16
C VAL A 86 -10.13 -14.05 -2.84
N LYS A 87 -9.99 -14.70 -1.68
CA LYS A 87 -10.93 -15.73 -1.22
C LYS A 87 -12.32 -15.12 -0.94
N PRO A 88 -13.39 -15.94 -0.92
CA PRO A 88 -14.70 -15.50 -0.45
C PRO A 88 -14.61 -14.86 0.94
N GLN A 89 -15.38 -13.80 1.18
CA GLN A 89 -15.47 -13.12 2.49
C GLN A 89 -14.11 -12.71 3.08
N SER A 90 -13.13 -12.39 2.23
CA SER A 90 -11.76 -12.13 2.64
C SER A 90 -11.21 -10.86 1.98
N CYS A 91 -10.09 -10.37 2.47
CA CYS A 91 -9.36 -9.25 1.89
C CYS A 91 -7.93 -9.62 1.55
N ILE A 92 -7.34 -8.86 0.63
CA ILE A 92 -5.92 -8.89 0.32
C ILE A 92 -5.40 -7.45 0.28
N ASP A 93 -4.15 -7.29 0.71
CA ASP A 93 -3.46 -6.00 0.66
C ASP A 93 -2.50 -5.97 -0.53
N ILE A 94 -2.62 -4.93 -1.34
CA ILE A 94 -1.80 -4.69 -2.53
C ILE A 94 -0.92 -3.47 -2.23
N VAL A 95 0.40 -3.63 -2.35
CA VAL A 95 1.34 -2.53 -2.11
C VAL A 95 1.63 -1.84 -3.43
N ILE A 96 1.47 -0.52 -3.46
CA ILE A 96 1.84 0.30 -4.61
C ILE A 96 2.94 1.26 -4.18
N ARG A 97 3.98 1.39 -4.99
CA ARG A 97 5.12 2.28 -4.75
C ARG A 97 5.29 3.24 -5.93
N HIS A 98 5.51 4.52 -5.63
CA HIS A 98 5.90 5.51 -6.64
C HIS A 98 7.43 5.48 -6.80
N VAL A 99 7.92 5.23 -8.02
CA VAL A 99 9.37 5.04 -8.28
C VAL A 99 10.08 6.28 -8.81
N ALA A 100 9.33 7.28 -9.31
CA ALA A 100 9.89 8.53 -9.84
C ALA A 100 9.36 9.77 -9.12
N PRO A 101 9.67 9.99 -7.81
CA PRO A 101 9.16 11.12 -7.05
C PRO A 101 9.89 12.43 -7.38
N ILE A 102 9.67 12.95 -8.58
CA ILE A 102 10.26 14.19 -9.09
C ILE A 102 9.23 15.31 -9.13
N PRO A 103 9.65 16.60 -9.03
CA PRO A 103 8.72 17.73 -8.99
C PRO A 103 7.74 17.82 -10.15
N SER A 104 8.12 17.38 -11.36
CA SER A 104 7.23 17.38 -12.52
C SER A 104 6.07 16.38 -12.43
N HIS A 105 6.11 15.44 -11.47
CA HIS A 105 5.04 14.49 -11.20
C HIS A 105 4.17 14.90 -10.01
N TYR A 106 4.50 15.99 -9.30
CA TYR A 106 3.70 16.45 -8.18
C TYR A 106 2.34 16.95 -8.65
N ASP A 107 1.30 16.59 -7.90
CA ASP A 107 -0.09 16.96 -8.12
C ASP A 107 -0.66 16.52 -9.48
N VAL A 108 0.07 15.66 -10.20
CA VAL A 108 -0.43 14.97 -11.39
C VAL A 108 -1.31 13.80 -10.95
N GLN A 109 -2.52 13.73 -11.52
CA GLN A 109 -3.46 12.67 -11.24
C GLN A 109 -3.30 11.51 -12.24
N ASP A 110 -2.90 10.35 -11.73
CA ASP A 110 -2.88 9.10 -12.47
C ASP A 110 -4.07 8.21 -12.04
N ARG A 111 -4.35 7.14 -12.77
CA ARG A 111 -5.49 6.24 -12.48
C ARG A 111 -5.05 4.78 -12.41
N PHE A 112 -5.69 4.07 -11.50
CA PHE A 112 -5.60 2.62 -11.37
C PHE A 112 -6.97 2.01 -11.61
N ARG A 113 -6.99 0.83 -12.25
CA ARG A 113 -8.20 0.04 -12.47
C ARG A 113 -7.97 -1.37 -11.94
N ILE A 114 -8.83 -1.80 -11.02
CA ILE A 114 -8.90 -3.20 -10.59
C ILE A 114 -9.99 -3.88 -11.40
N GLU A 115 -9.59 -4.84 -12.22
CA GLU A 115 -10.52 -5.74 -12.89
C GLU A 115 -10.68 -7.02 -12.08
N LEU A 116 -11.92 -7.51 -11.98
CA LEU A 116 -12.28 -8.68 -11.21
C LEU A 116 -12.89 -9.69 -12.16
N SER A 117 -12.44 -10.94 -12.09
CA SER A 117 -12.99 -12.08 -12.81
C SER A 117 -13.30 -13.20 -11.82
N GLN A 118 -14.34 -13.97 -12.07
CA GLN A 118 -14.66 -15.10 -11.22
C GLN A 118 -13.75 -16.29 -11.56
N GLU A 119 -13.32 -17.03 -10.54
CA GLU A 119 -12.57 -18.27 -10.73
C GLU A 119 -13.39 -19.27 -11.59
N GLY A 120 -12.82 -19.73 -12.71
CA GLY A 120 -13.48 -20.67 -13.63
C GLY A 120 -14.28 -20.03 -14.78
N ALA A 121 -14.46 -18.70 -14.83
CA ALA A 121 -15.27 -18.03 -15.86
C ALA A 121 -14.49 -17.57 -17.11
N GLU A 122 -13.45 -18.31 -17.53
CA GLU A 122 -12.55 -17.97 -18.65
C GLU A 122 -12.02 -16.51 -18.65
N GLY A 123 -11.79 -15.92 -17.46
CA GLY A 123 -11.27 -14.56 -17.35
C GLY A 123 -12.26 -13.47 -17.75
N ARG A 124 -13.55 -13.78 -17.89
CA ARG A 124 -14.60 -12.77 -18.07
C ARG A 124 -14.62 -11.82 -16.87
N VAL A 125 -14.45 -10.53 -17.15
CA VAL A 125 -14.50 -9.49 -16.13
C VAL A 125 -15.92 -9.33 -15.61
N VAL A 126 -16.12 -9.63 -14.32
CA VAL A 126 -17.39 -9.55 -13.59
C VAL A 126 -17.54 -8.25 -12.78
N GLY A 127 -16.43 -7.51 -12.58
CA GLY A 127 -16.44 -6.24 -11.85
C GLY A 127 -15.22 -5.37 -12.19
N ARG A 128 -15.38 -4.06 -12.04
CA ARG A 128 -14.31 -3.06 -12.23
C ARG A 128 -14.37 -2.01 -11.13
N LYS A 129 -13.21 -1.62 -10.62
CA LYS A 129 -13.06 -0.51 -9.68
C LYS A 129 -11.94 0.41 -10.11
N ASP A 130 -12.28 1.66 -10.37
CA ASP A 130 -11.31 2.70 -10.69
C ASP A 130 -10.93 3.49 -9.43
N LEU A 131 -9.65 3.85 -9.32
CA LEU A 131 -9.05 4.61 -8.22
C LEU A 131 -8.20 5.72 -8.80
N THR A 132 -8.15 6.88 -8.14
CA THR A 132 -7.23 7.93 -8.53
C THR A 132 -5.95 7.88 -7.70
N SER A 133 -4.85 8.35 -8.26
CA SER A 133 -3.58 8.47 -7.58
C SER A 133 -2.97 9.85 -7.77
N VAL A 134 -2.39 10.38 -6.70
CA VAL A 134 -1.65 11.65 -6.75
C VAL A 134 -0.38 11.55 -5.92
N LEU A 135 0.73 12.05 -6.46
CA LEU A 135 1.95 12.28 -5.70
C LEU A 135 1.94 13.71 -5.17
N ARG A 136 1.99 13.88 -3.85
CA ARG A 136 2.11 15.19 -3.20
C ARG A 136 3.58 15.51 -2.97
N GLY A 137 3.93 16.77 -3.24
CA GLY A 137 5.21 17.33 -2.86
C GLY A 137 5.44 17.30 -1.34
N PRO A 138 6.70 17.53 -0.91
CA PRO A 138 7.04 17.60 0.52
C PRO A 138 6.26 18.72 1.22
N ALA A 139 5.84 18.49 2.47
CA ALA A 139 5.10 19.51 3.25
C ALA A 139 5.93 20.78 3.52
N TYR A 140 7.25 20.66 3.48
CA TYR A 140 8.18 21.78 3.62
C TYR A 140 8.89 21.98 2.28
N PRO A 141 8.81 23.18 1.68
CA PRO A 141 9.57 23.50 0.48
C PRO A 141 11.07 23.28 0.74
N LEU A 142 11.73 22.54 -0.16
CA LEU A 142 13.19 22.33 -0.12
C LEU A 142 13.99 23.64 -0.13
N GLU A 143 13.39 24.76 -0.53
CA GLU A 143 13.95 26.11 -0.49
C GLU A 143 14.42 26.55 0.91
N LEU A 144 13.86 26.00 2.00
CA LEU A 144 14.29 26.30 3.38
C LEU A 144 15.45 25.42 3.87
N GLN A 145 15.86 24.42 3.10
CA GLN A 145 16.92 23.48 3.47
C GLN A 145 18.24 23.74 2.74
N GLY A 146 18.28 24.71 1.81
CA GLY A 146 19.43 24.96 0.93
C GLY A 146 19.73 26.41 0.56
N GLN A 147 19.14 27.41 1.21
CA GLN A 147 19.45 28.83 0.94
C GLN A 147 20.31 29.42 2.07
N PRO A 148 21.64 29.59 1.91
CA PRO A 148 22.34 30.65 2.61
C PRO A 148 21.69 31.96 2.13
N VAL A 149 21.18 32.74 3.08
CA VAL A 149 20.70 34.11 2.87
C VAL A 149 21.64 34.86 1.91
N PRO A 150 21.17 35.44 0.78
CA PRO A 150 22.00 36.29 -0.05
C PRO A 150 22.40 37.52 0.78
N THR A 151 23.70 37.65 0.95
CA THR A 151 24.41 38.71 1.65
C THR A 151 23.96 40.10 1.20
N SER A 152 23.64 40.97 2.16
CA SER A 152 23.79 42.41 2.02
C SER A 152 24.57 42.91 3.23
N GLN A 153 25.90 42.94 3.09
CA GLN A 153 26.77 43.70 4.00
C GLN A 153 27.64 44.64 3.16
N PRO A 154 27.71 45.94 3.50
CA PRO A 154 28.86 46.78 3.20
C PRO A 154 29.95 46.52 4.26
N GLY A 155 31.18 46.19 3.84
CA GLY A 155 32.34 46.00 4.73
C GLY A 155 32.80 47.28 5.44
N PRO A 156 33.84 47.25 6.32
CA PRO A 156 35.23 47.14 5.84
C PRO A 156 36.20 46.42 6.88
N PRO A 157 37.56 46.57 6.88
CA PRO A 157 38.48 45.43 6.83
C PRO A 157 39.39 45.26 8.08
N ALA A 158 39.78 44.04 8.46
CA ALA A 158 40.99 43.82 9.27
C ALA A 158 41.43 42.35 9.26
N TRP A 159 42.70 42.15 8.96
CA TRP A 159 43.41 40.88 8.96
C TRP A 159 43.56 40.32 10.38
N THR A 160 43.27 39.03 10.63
CA THR A 160 44.11 38.11 11.43
C THR A 160 43.56 36.68 11.50
N THR A 161 44.40 35.72 11.07
CA THR A 161 44.52 34.30 11.50
C THR A 161 43.40 33.27 11.19
N PRO A 162 43.74 32.09 10.60
CA PRO A 162 42.80 30.97 10.51
C PRO A 162 42.86 30.08 11.77
N PRO A 163 41.72 29.60 12.32
CA PRO A 163 41.73 28.46 13.24
C PRO A 163 41.64 27.13 12.45
N PRO A 164 42.37 26.07 12.83
CA PRO A 164 42.07 24.73 12.36
C PRO A 164 40.86 24.22 13.15
N ALA A 165 39.65 24.49 12.67
CA ALA A 165 38.46 23.82 13.20
C ALA A 165 38.46 22.38 12.67
N ARG A 166 39.07 21.50 13.46
CA ARG A 166 39.00 20.06 13.27
C ARG A 166 37.55 19.62 13.23
N HIS A 167 37.25 18.84 12.19
CA HIS A 167 36.24 17.79 12.18
C HIS A 167 35.96 17.23 13.57
N PHE A 168 34.75 17.44 14.09
CA PHE A 168 33.94 16.41 14.77
C PHE A 168 32.54 16.98 15.04
N GLN A 169 31.73 17.10 13.99
CA GLN A 169 30.28 17.10 14.16
C GLN A 169 29.82 15.65 14.09
N GLU A 170 30.15 14.90 15.14
CA GLU A 170 29.61 13.57 15.36
C GLU A 170 28.11 13.75 15.58
N ASN A 171 27.31 13.26 14.64
CA ASN A 171 25.86 13.34 14.68
C ASN A 171 25.33 12.67 15.96
N PRO A 172 24.84 13.43 16.98
CA PRO A 172 24.27 12.80 18.17
C PRO A 172 23.06 11.93 17.82
N ARG A 173 22.41 12.17 16.66
CA ARG A 173 21.28 11.39 16.15
C ARG A 173 21.67 10.08 15.45
N GLN A 174 22.83 10.01 14.78
CA GLN A 174 23.34 8.74 14.24
C GLN A 174 23.89 7.88 15.37
N GLN A 175 24.58 8.51 16.34
CA GLN A 175 25.09 7.81 17.52
C GLN A 175 23.95 7.20 18.36
N LEU A 176 22.80 7.87 18.48
CA LEU A 176 21.62 7.33 19.18
C LEU A 176 20.96 6.16 18.43
N ALA A 177 20.92 6.20 17.09
CA ALA A 177 20.37 5.12 16.27
C ALA A 177 21.28 3.88 16.24
N ILE A 178 22.60 4.08 16.14
CA ILE A 178 23.60 3.01 16.23
C ILE A 178 23.59 2.42 17.64
N SER A 179 23.51 3.26 18.68
CA SER A 179 23.38 2.82 20.07
C SER A 179 22.12 1.98 20.28
N SER A 180 20.97 2.42 19.77
CA SER A 180 19.72 1.66 19.89
C SER A 180 19.77 0.32 19.16
N PHE A 181 20.35 0.27 17.96
CA PHE A 181 20.53 -0.98 17.21
C PHE A 181 21.47 -1.95 17.93
N VAL A 182 22.58 -1.45 18.49
CA VAL A 182 23.52 -2.25 19.29
C VAL A 182 22.86 -2.77 20.56
N LEU A 183 22.05 -1.95 21.25
CA LEU A 183 21.29 -2.37 22.42
C LEU A 183 20.31 -3.50 22.08
N PHE A 184 19.56 -3.35 20.98
CA PHE A 184 18.65 -4.40 20.51
C PHE A 184 19.38 -5.70 20.15
N LEU A 185 20.54 -5.60 19.49
CA LEU A 185 21.36 -6.76 19.17
C LEU A 185 21.88 -7.44 20.43
N LEU A 186 22.38 -6.68 21.42
CA LEU A 186 22.81 -7.20 22.71
C LEU A 186 21.66 -7.88 23.47
N THR A 187 20.49 -7.25 23.53
CA THR A 187 19.29 -7.84 24.15
C THR A 187 18.88 -9.14 23.45
N GLY A 188 18.95 -9.20 22.11
CA GLY A 188 18.69 -10.41 21.33
C GLY A 188 19.69 -11.52 21.62
N ILE A 189 21.00 -11.20 21.65
CA ILE A 189 22.07 -12.15 21.98
C ILE A 189 21.90 -12.71 23.41
N VAL A 190 21.61 -11.84 24.39
CA VAL A 190 21.34 -12.25 25.77
C VAL A 190 20.13 -13.19 25.83
N SER A 191 19.05 -12.85 25.13
CA SER A 191 17.83 -13.68 25.08
C SER A 191 18.09 -15.05 24.44
N VAL A 192 18.88 -15.11 23.36
CA VAL A 192 19.30 -16.36 22.73
C VAL A 192 20.21 -17.18 23.64
N ALA A 193 21.13 -16.54 24.38
CA ALA A 193 21.98 -17.23 25.36
C ALA A 193 21.16 -17.86 26.50
N PHE A 194 20.11 -17.19 26.98
CA PHE A 194 19.16 -17.76 27.95
C PHE A 194 18.36 -18.95 27.38
N LEU A 195 18.08 -18.96 26.08
CA LEU A 195 17.41 -20.08 25.40
C LEU A 195 18.35 -21.26 25.12
N LEU A 196 19.62 -20.99 24.81
CA LEU A 196 20.64 -22.00 24.56
C LEU A 196 21.21 -22.62 25.84
N LEU A 197 20.88 -22.07 27.02
CA LEU A 197 21.29 -22.64 28.30
C LEU A 197 20.61 -24.01 28.49
N PRO A 198 21.38 -25.11 28.61
CA PRO A 198 20.83 -26.44 28.74
C PRO A 198 19.92 -26.53 29.97
N LEU A 199 18.81 -27.23 29.81
CA LEU A 199 17.80 -27.46 30.84
C LEU A 199 18.48 -28.22 31.99
N GLN A 200 18.54 -27.61 33.17
CA GLN A 200 19.00 -28.24 34.40
C GLN A 200 17.94 -29.23 34.86
N ASP A 201 17.96 -30.44 34.30
CA ASP A 201 17.22 -31.57 34.86
C ASP A 201 17.94 -32.92 34.72
N GLU A 202 19.28 -32.91 34.59
CA GLU A 202 20.08 -34.15 34.59
C GLU A 202 21.47 -33.94 35.23
N LEU A 203 21.56 -33.33 36.41
CA LEU A 203 22.59 -33.73 37.37
C LEU A 203 22.26 -33.20 38.77
N GLY A 204 21.88 -34.13 39.63
CA GLY A 204 21.42 -33.86 40.97
C GLY A 204 22.45 -33.19 41.87
N SER A 205 21.89 -32.61 42.94
CA SER A 205 22.50 -32.34 44.25
C SER A 205 23.67 -31.35 44.29
N GLN A 206 23.46 -30.27 45.06
CA GLN A 206 24.45 -29.36 45.69
C GLN A 206 24.80 -28.04 45.00
N LEU A 207 23.85 -27.13 44.74
CA LEU A 207 24.18 -25.69 44.65
C LEU A 207 23.07 -24.75 45.20
N PRO A 208 23.42 -23.59 45.77
CA PRO A 208 22.52 -22.75 46.59
C PRO A 208 21.46 -22.02 45.75
N GLN A 209 20.29 -21.80 46.37
CA GLN A 209 19.02 -21.30 45.81
C GLN A 209 19.01 -19.92 45.11
N VAL A 210 20.15 -19.27 44.90
CA VAL A 210 20.21 -17.90 44.33
C VAL A 210 20.36 -17.90 42.79
N LEU A 211 20.52 -19.07 42.16
CA LEU A 211 20.70 -19.23 40.70
C LEU A 211 19.58 -20.03 40.03
N HIS A 212 18.38 -20.01 40.62
CA HIS A 212 17.24 -20.79 40.17
C HIS A 212 16.53 -20.10 38.98
N VAL A 213 17.06 -20.28 37.76
CA VAL A 213 16.43 -19.75 36.54
C VAL A 213 15.22 -20.62 36.17
N SER A 214 14.06 -20.24 36.70
CA SER A 214 12.75 -20.88 36.46
C SER A 214 12.38 -20.87 34.98
N LEU A 215 11.67 -21.91 34.51
CA LEU A 215 11.05 -22.02 33.19
C LEU A 215 10.31 -20.73 32.75
N GLY A 216 9.77 -19.97 33.71
CA GLY A 216 9.14 -18.66 33.45
C GLY A 216 10.10 -17.62 32.86
N GLN A 217 11.37 -17.59 33.28
CA GLN A 217 12.36 -16.66 32.72
C GLN A 217 12.72 -17.02 31.27
N LYS A 218 12.73 -18.32 30.93
CA LYS A 218 12.90 -18.76 29.54
C LYS A 218 11.72 -18.34 28.66
N LEU A 219 10.48 -18.44 29.17
CA LEU A 219 9.30 -17.97 28.45
C LEU A 219 9.29 -16.45 28.26
N VAL A 220 9.69 -15.69 29.29
CA VAL A 220 9.84 -14.24 29.16
C VAL A 220 10.92 -13.88 28.14
N ALA A 221 12.07 -14.57 28.16
CA ALA A 221 13.13 -14.36 27.17
C ALA A 221 12.68 -14.71 25.74
N ALA A 222 11.98 -15.83 25.55
CA ALA A 222 11.40 -16.23 24.27
C ALA A 222 10.38 -15.19 23.75
N TYR A 223 9.53 -14.68 24.64
CA TYR A 223 8.55 -13.67 24.31
C TYR A 223 9.20 -12.34 23.89
N VAL A 224 10.18 -11.87 24.66
CA VAL A 224 10.95 -10.64 24.34
C VAL A 224 11.68 -10.80 23.00
N LEU A 225 12.30 -11.96 22.76
CA LEU A 225 12.94 -12.26 21.47
C LEU A 225 11.92 -12.23 20.32
N GLY A 226 10.75 -12.83 20.50
CA GLY A 226 9.67 -12.82 19.51
C GLY A 226 9.18 -11.41 19.18
N LEU A 227 9.00 -10.54 20.20
CA LEU A 227 8.65 -9.13 20.00
C LEU A 227 9.75 -8.39 19.23
N LEU A 228 11.01 -8.61 19.59
CA LEU A 228 12.16 -7.99 18.93
C LEU A 228 12.19 -8.35 17.44
N THR A 229 12.06 -9.64 17.12
CA THR A 229 12.05 -10.13 15.73
C THR A 229 10.88 -9.55 14.93
N MET A 230 9.67 -9.47 15.52
CA MET A 230 8.51 -8.86 14.87
C MET A 230 8.70 -7.36 14.57
N VAL A 231 9.38 -6.62 15.44
CA VAL A 231 9.69 -5.20 15.20
C VAL A 231 10.69 -5.06 14.07
N PHE A 232 11.76 -5.86 14.04
CA PHE A 232 12.75 -5.84 12.95
C PHE A 232 12.17 -6.23 11.59
N LEU A 233 11.21 -7.16 11.54
CA LEU A 233 10.50 -7.53 10.31
C LEU A 233 9.57 -6.41 9.81
N ARG A 234 9.13 -5.51 10.69
CA ARG A 234 8.22 -4.40 10.35
C ARG A 234 8.93 -3.11 9.92
N THR A 235 10.17 -2.90 10.33
CA THR A 235 11.00 -1.74 9.95
C THR A 235 11.58 -1.89 8.57
#